data_AF-A0A522E5Q3-F1
#
_entry.id   AF-A0A522E5Q3-F1
#
_cell.length_a   1.000
_cell.length_b   1.000
_cell.length_c   1.000
_cell.angle_alpha   90.00
_cell.angle_beta   90.00
_cell.angle_gamma   90.00
#
_symmetry.space_group_name_H-M   'P 1'
#
loop_
_entity.id
_entity.type
_entity.pdbx_description
1 polymer ?
#
loop_
_entity_poly.entity_id
_entity_poly.type
_entity_poly.pdbx_seq_one_letter_code
_entity_poly.pdbx_strand_id
1 'polypeptide(L)'
;DGFMRKDEQVRIQYAAKYAGIENAYKKWKGEVLGLTRTNALDKKKSYETEFQKRVNANPQWKTQHGNLLADISSAYAELRPYGFARDYFNEIISKIELFTIAAQLNSLVTAYEKAGEQGYNQRLAQVKEFLPEFYKEYSMPVDKKVFEAMMALYVKDQEKHNVSSQLKEKLMMVAGDFEKLSDNIYEETDIHSETVTMGRLNQTAADMVSFIKNNPTVRLYNDILKTYQVQVQGRLNEIQARINSLQRSYMQAQMEVFKEKKFYPDANSTLRITYGNVKGYEARDAVKFDYYTYLDGVMEKYKAGDYEFDVPGKLRELYKNKDYGQYAAKGKLPVCFIAANHTTGGNSGSPALDANGNLIGINFDRVWEGTMSDINYDPSICRNIMVDIRYILFIIDKYAGATRLINEMKLVPAKKKGA
;
A
#
# COMPACT_ATOMS: atom_id res chain seq x y z
N ASP A 1 -0.51 -11.37 13.44
CA ASP A 1 0.60 -12.32 13.70
C ASP A 1 0.37 -13.20 14.92
N GLY A 2 0.36 -12.66 16.16
CA GLY A 2 0.26 -13.48 17.38
C GLY A 2 -0.90 -14.48 17.42
N PHE A 3 -2.09 -14.10 16.94
CA PHE A 3 -3.24 -15.01 16.78
C PHE A 3 -3.07 -15.98 15.60
N MET A 4 -2.65 -15.49 14.43
CA MET A 4 -2.47 -16.28 13.20
C MET A 4 -1.45 -17.43 13.36
N ARG A 5 -0.45 -17.26 14.23
CA ARG A 5 0.54 -18.32 14.53
C ARG A 5 -0.02 -19.44 15.42
N LYS A 6 -1.11 -19.18 16.13
CA LYS A 6 -1.72 -20.11 17.10
C LYS A 6 -2.98 -20.78 16.58
N ASP A 7 -3.60 -20.22 15.55
CA ASP A 7 -4.91 -20.66 15.04
C ASP A 7 -4.94 -20.60 13.51
N GLU A 8 -5.18 -21.75 12.88
CA GLU A 8 -5.23 -21.93 11.43
C GLU A 8 -6.41 -21.19 10.78
N GLN A 9 -7.58 -21.18 11.44
CA GLN A 9 -8.74 -20.47 10.94
C GLN A 9 -8.47 -18.96 10.92
N VAL A 10 -7.94 -18.41 12.01
CA VAL A 10 -7.55 -16.99 12.06
C VAL A 10 -6.45 -16.69 11.02
N ARG A 11 -5.53 -17.62 10.78
CA ARG A 11 -4.52 -17.50 9.73
C ARG A 11 -5.16 -17.32 8.37
N ILE A 12 -6.11 -18.17 7.99
CA ILE A 12 -6.83 -18.08 6.71
C ILE A 12 -7.60 -16.76 6.63
N GLN A 13 -8.32 -16.41 7.70
CA GLN A 13 -9.11 -15.17 7.78
C GLN A 13 -8.29 -13.88 7.63
N TYR A 14 -7.05 -13.85 8.14
CA TYR A 14 -6.25 -12.62 8.19
C TYR A 14 -5.06 -12.60 7.24
N ALA A 15 -4.74 -13.68 6.51
CA ALA A 15 -3.54 -13.76 5.66
C ALA A 15 -3.45 -12.59 4.67
N ALA A 16 -4.50 -12.33 3.90
CA ALA A 16 -4.53 -11.26 2.90
C ALA A 16 -4.47 -9.87 3.54
N LYS A 17 -5.27 -9.63 4.59
CA LYS A 17 -5.28 -8.37 5.36
C LYS A 17 -3.92 -8.06 5.97
N TYR A 18 -3.31 -9.04 6.63
CA TYR A 18 -1.99 -8.92 7.26
C TYR A 18 -0.91 -8.63 6.21
N ALA A 19 -0.88 -9.38 5.11
CA ALA A 19 0.09 -9.16 4.03
C ALA A 19 -0.04 -7.74 3.42
N GLY A 20 -1.27 -7.25 3.22
CA GLY A 20 -1.50 -5.89 2.73
C GLY A 20 -0.92 -4.81 3.65
N ILE A 21 -1.18 -4.92 4.96
CA ILE A 21 -0.63 -4.00 5.98
C ILE A 21 0.89 -4.09 6.03
N GLU A 22 1.43 -5.31 6.00
CA GLU A 22 2.87 -5.54 6.13
C GLU A 22 3.66 -5.00 4.94
N ASN A 23 3.11 -5.16 3.73
CA ASN A 23 3.67 -4.58 2.52
C ASN A 23 3.78 -3.05 2.60
N ALA A 24 2.72 -2.37 3.05
CA ALA A 24 2.72 -0.91 3.22
C ALA A 24 3.73 -0.47 4.30
N TYR A 25 3.72 -1.14 5.46
CA TYR A 25 4.65 -0.87 6.56
C TYR A 25 6.11 -1.02 6.14
N LYS A 26 6.45 -2.13 5.47
CA LYS A 26 7.79 -2.38 4.93
C LYS A 26 8.17 -1.30 3.90
N LYS A 27 7.27 -0.97 2.96
CA LYS A 27 7.52 0.06 1.95
C LYS A 27 7.92 1.38 2.62
N TRP A 28 7.11 1.88 3.55
CA TRP A 28 7.37 3.18 4.20
C TRP A 28 8.65 3.16 5.04
N LYS A 29 8.92 2.05 5.74
CA LYS A 29 10.18 1.88 6.47
C LYS A 29 11.39 1.92 5.54
N GLY A 30 11.32 1.25 4.39
CA GLY A 30 12.37 1.27 3.39
C GLY A 30 12.53 2.64 2.74
N GLU A 31 11.43 3.32 2.44
CA GLU A 31 11.41 4.66 1.84
C GLU A 31 12.10 5.68 2.76
N VAL A 32 11.74 5.72 4.04
CA VAL A 32 12.42 6.58 5.04
C VAL A 32 13.90 6.25 5.12
N LEU A 33 14.26 4.97 5.23
CA LEU A 33 15.66 4.55 5.29
C LEU A 33 16.43 5.01 4.04
N GLY A 34 15.87 4.82 2.85
CA GLY A 34 16.49 5.22 1.59
C GLY A 34 16.67 6.74 1.50
N LEU A 35 15.63 7.52 1.81
CA LEU A 35 15.69 8.98 1.81
C LEU A 35 16.78 9.51 2.77
N THR A 36 16.89 8.92 3.96
CA THR A 36 17.95 9.26 4.92
C THR A 36 19.32 8.87 4.41
N ARG A 37 19.52 7.62 3.95
CA ARG A 37 20.83 7.12 3.49
C ARG A 37 21.37 7.86 2.27
N THR A 38 20.50 8.30 1.37
CA THR A 38 20.87 9.01 0.14
C THR A 38 20.96 10.52 0.31
N ASN A 39 20.74 11.03 1.53
CA ASN A 39 20.61 12.44 1.85
C ASN A 39 19.65 13.19 0.91
N ALA A 40 18.49 12.61 0.65
CA ALA A 40 17.52 13.11 -0.33
C ALA A 40 17.01 14.52 0.01
N LEU A 41 16.84 14.81 1.31
CA LEU A 41 16.38 16.13 1.77
C LEU A 41 17.40 17.24 1.41
N ASP A 42 18.68 17.03 1.70
CA ASP A 42 19.69 18.05 1.39
C ASP A 42 19.90 18.17 -0.12
N LYS A 43 19.84 17.06 -0.87
CA LYS A 43 19.81 17.11 -2.35
C LYS A 43 18.67 18.00 -2.86
N LYS A 44 17.48 17.89 -2.27
CA LYS A 44 16.32 18.72 -2.63
C LYS A 44 16.53 20.18 -2.24
N LYS A 45 17.05 20.47 -1.04
CA LYS A 45 17.40 21.83 -0.61
C LYS A 45 18.45 22.48 -1.51
N SER A 46 19.49 21.76 -1.90
CA SER A 46 20.51 22.26 -2.84
C SER A 46 19.90 22.58 -4.20
N TYR A 47 19.01 21.71 -4.70
CA TYR A 47 18.28 21.95 -5.94
C TYR A 47 17.38 23.21 -5.84
N GLU A 48 16.64 23.36 -4.74
CA GLU A 48 15.77 24.51 -4.49
C GLU A 48 16.56 25.81 -4.27
N THR A 49 17.75 25.73 -3.68
CA THR A 49 18.65 26.88 -3.54
C THR A 49 19.14 27.37 -4.91
N GLU A 50 19.56 26.45 -5.78
CA GLU A 50 19.96 26.79 -7.13
C GLU A 50 18.77 27.31 -7.96
N PHE A 51 17.59 26.70 -7.81
CA PHE A 51 16.35 27.19 -8.42
C PHE A 51 16.09 28.65 -8.04
N GLN A 52 16.07 28.96 -6.74
CA GLN A 52 15.80 30.31 -6.26
C GLN A 52 16.86 31.31 -6.72
N LYS A 53 18.13 30.90 -6.74
CA LYS A 53 19.22 31.73 -7.27
C LYS A 53 18.98 32.12 -8.73
N ARG A 54 18.63 31.16 -9.60
CA ARG A 54 18.34 31.43 -11.01
C ARG A 54 17.08 32.28 -11.20
N VAL A 55 16.03 32.01 -10.43
CA VAL A 55 14.80 32.83 -10.41
C VAL A 55 15.12 34.27 -10.05
N ASN A 56 15.93 34.50 -9.01
CA ASN A 56 16.29 35.86 -8.56
C ASN A 56 17.18 36.61 -9.56
N ALA A 57 17.98 35.90 -10.36
CA ALA A 57 18.86 36.48 -11.37
C ALA A 57 18.12 36.93 -12.65
N ASN A 58 16.88 36.51 -12.85
CA ASN A 58 16.06 36.89 -14.00
C ASN A 58 14.84 37.73 -13.54
N PRO A 59 14.72 39.02 -13.92
CA PRO A 59 13.63 39.89 -13.47
C PRO A 59 12.21 39.36 -13.78
N GLN A 60 12.03 38.69 -14.91
CA GLN A 60 10.74 38.10 -15.30
C GLN A 60 10.40 36.92 -14.38
N TRP A 61 11.35 35.99 -14.20
CA TRP A 61 11.13 34.84 -13.31
C TRP A 61 10.97 35.26 -11.85
N LYS A 62 11.72 36.26 -11.40
CA LYS A 62 11.57 36.79 -10.04
C LYS A 62 10.15 37.30 -9.79
N THR A 63 9.57 38.00 -10.76
CA THR A 63 8.19 38.49 -10.68
C THR A 63 7.18 37.34 -10.67
N GLN A 64 7.40 36.29 -11.46
CA GLN A 64 6.45 35.18 -11.62
C GLN A 64 6.56 34.11 -10.52
N HIS A 65 7.77 33.78 -10.08
CA HIS A 65 8.08 32.59 -9.28
C HIS A 65 8.82 32.91 -7.97
N GLY A 66 9.15 34.18 -7.70
CA GLY A 66 10.06 34.57 -6.62
C GLY A 66 9.67 34.10 -5.22
N ASN A 67 8.36 34.03 -4.93
CA ASN A 67 7.83 33.60 -3.62
C ASN A 67 7.42 32.13 -3.58
N LEU A 68 7.50 31.41 -4.70
CA LEU A 68 6.85 30.10 -4.87
C LEU A 68 7.31 29.07 -3.84
N LEU A 69 8.62 28.99 -3.56
CA LEU A 69 9.14 28.07 -2.55
C LEU A 69 8.71 28.44 -1.13
N ALA A 70 8.63 29.74 -0.81
CA ALA A 70 8.17 30.21 0.49
C ALA A 70 6.68 29.90 0.70
N ASP A 71 5.86 30.11 -0.34
CA ASP A 71 4.43 29.81 -0.32
C ASP A 71 4.17 28.29 -0.16
N ILE A 72 4.94 27.45 -0.86
CA ILE A 72 4.91 25.99 -0.71
C ILE A 72 5.29 25.59 0.71
N SER A 73 6.39 26.13 1.24
CA SER A 73 6.86 25.83 2.60
C SER A 73 5.83 26.22 3.66
N SER A 74 5.23 27.40 3.52
CA SER A 74 4.16 27.87 4.40
C SER A 74 2.95 26.94 4.36
N ALA A 75 2.55 26.53 3.15
CA ALA A 75 1.41 25.63 2.99
C ALA A 75 1.64 24.24 3.60
N TYR A 76 2.83 23.67 3.47
CA TYR A 76 3.18 22.40 4.13
C TYR A 76 3.27 22.53 5.66
N ALA A 77 3.78 23.65 6.17
CA ALA A 77 3.79 23.90 7.61
C ALA A 77 2.37 23.93 8.19
N GLU A 78 1.44 24.58 7.47
CA GLU A 78 0.03 24.62 7.84
C GLU A 78 -0.66 23.25 7.72
N LEU A 79 -0.31 22.46 6.69
CA LEU A 79 -0.88 21.12 6.46
C LEU A 79 -0.50 20.15 7.58
N ARG A 80 0.73 20.24 8.11
CA ARG A 80 1.35 19.22 8.97
C ARG A 80 0.46 18.69 10.10
N PRO A 81 -0.12 19.51 10.99
CA PRO A 81 -0.96 19.00 12.08
C PRO A 81 -2.21 18.26 11.56
N TYR A 82 -2.84 18.75 10.50
CA TYR A 82 -4.01 18.13 9.90
C TYR A 82 -3.66 16.85 9.14
N GLY A 83 -2.51 16.82 8.46
CA GLY A 83 -2.00 15.63 7.79
C GLY A 83 -1.75 14.50 8.79
N PHE A 84 -1.13 14.81 9.92
CA PHE A 84 -0.93 13.85 11.01
C PHE A 84 -2.27 13.35 11.59
N ALA A 85 -3.23 14.25 11.82
CA ALA A 85 -4.56 13.89 12.28
C ALA A 85 -5.32 12.97 11.32
N ARG A 86 -5.24 13.26 10.02
CA ARG A 86 -5.78 12.39 8.95
C ARG A 86 -5.11 11.02 8.97
N ASP A 87 -3.78 10.95 9.03
CA ASP A 87 -3.07 9.68 8.91
C ASP A 87 -3.43 8.74 10.08
N TYR A 88 -3.53 9.26 11.31
CA TYR A 88 -4.05 8.49 12.44
C TYR A 88 -5.50 8.05 12.23
N PHE A 89 -6.38 8.97 11.83
CA PHE A 89 -7.78 8.62 11.58
C PHE A 89 -7.90 7.49 10.55
N ASN A 90 -7.23 7.62 9.41
CA ASN A 90 -7.28 6.65 8.33
C ASN A 90 -6.63 5.32 8.71
N GLU A 91 -5.45 5.34 9.34
CA GLU A 91 -4.70 4.11 9.68
C GLU A 91 -5.19 3.41 10.94
N ILE A 92 -6.11 4.01 11.71
CA ILE A 92 -6.68 3.39 12.92
C ILE A 92 -8.14 3.05 12.70
N ILE A 93 -8.99 4.04 12.38
CA ILE A 93 -10.45 3.84 12.34
C ILE A 93 -10.84 2.83 11.26
N SER A 94 -10.15 2.83 10.11
CA SER A 94 -10.42 1.85 9.03
C SER A 94 -9.84 0.44 9.31
N LYS A 95 -8.95 0.30 10.29
CA LYS A 95 -8.34 -0.99 10.66
C LYS A 95 -9.06 -1.69 11.80
N ILE A 96 -9.93 -0.97 12.49
CA ILE A 96 -10.89 -1.52 13.43
C ILE A 96 -12.08 -2.04 12.60
N GLU A 97 -12.22 -3.35 12.55
CA GLU A 97 -13.16 -4.03 11.67
C GLU A 97 -14.61 -3.84 12.14
N LEU A 98 -14.85 -3.75 13.46
CA LEU A 98 -16.13 -3.36 14.02
C LEU A 98 -16.60 -1.98 13.51
N PHE A 99 -15.67 -1.03 13.36
CA PHE A 99 -15.97 0.28 12.77
C PHE A 99 -16.19 0.21 11.26
N THR A 100 -15.58 -0.75 10.57
CA THR A 100 -15.91 -1.03 9.16
C THR A 100 -17.34 -1.51 9.01
N ILE A 101 -17.82 -2.40 9.90
CA ILE A 101 -19.23 -2.82 9.94
C ILE A 101 -20.12 -1.60 10.24
N ALA A 102 -19.80 -0.82 11.27
CA ALA A 102 -20.56 0.38 11.64
C ALA A 102 -20.64 1.39 10.47
N ALA A 103 -19.56 1.55 9.70
CA ALA A 103 -19.54 2.41 8.52
C ALA A 103 -20.48 1.92 7.41
N GLN A 104 -20.52 0.61 7.15
CA GLN A 104 -21.46 0.02 6.17
C GLN A 104 -22.90 0.21 6.60
N LEU A 105 -23.20 -0.01 7.89
CA LEU A 105 -24.53 0.23 8.43
C LEU A 105 -24.91 1.72 8.34
N ASN A 106 -24.03 2.61 8.77
CA ASN A 106 -24.29 4.06 8.71
C ASN A 106 -24.53 4.55 7.27
N SER A 107 -23.91 3.92 6.27
CA SER A 107 -24.15 4.28 4.86
C SER A 107 -25.60 4.05 4.41
N LEU A 108 -26.33 3.13 5.04
CA LEU A 108 -27.76 2.94 4.81
C LEU A 108 -28.59 4.11 5.35
N VAL A 109 -28.23 4.62 6.52
CA VAL A 109 -28.86 5.81 7.10
C VAL A 109 -28.64 7.02 6.18
N THR A 110 -27.40 7.23 5.74
CA THR A 110 -27.09 8.33 4.80
C THR A 110 -27.88 8.20 3.49
N ALA A 111 -27.99 7.00 2.93
CA ALA A 111 -28.74 6.76 1.71
C ALA A 111 -30.25 7.00 1.89
N TYR A 112 -30.81 6.57 3.03
CA TYR A 112 -32.20 6.81 3.41
C TYR A 112 -32.50 8.30 3.60
N GLU A 113 -31.62 9.04 4.29
CA GLU A 113 -31.80 10.48 4.49
C GLU A 113 -31.69 11.28 3.20
N LYS A 114 -30.87 10.80 2.24
CA LYS A 114 -30.67 11.46 0.95
C LYS A 114 -31.82 11.22 -0.03
N ALA A 115 -32.34 10.00 -0.11
CA ALA A 115 -33.27 9.59 -1.17
C ALA A 115 -34.39 8.64 -0.71
N GLY A 116 -34.69 8.61 0.59
CA GLY A 116 -35.71 7.76 1.17
C GLY A 116 -35.44 6.28 0.98
N GLU A 117 -36.52 5.49 0.98
CA GLU A 117 -36.47 4.04 0.86
C GLU A 117 -35.82 3.56 -0.45
N GLN A 118 -35.98 4.30 -1.55
CA GLN A 118 -35.32 3.98 -2.81
C GLN A 118 -33.78 4.01 -2.68
N GLY A 119 -33.23 5.08 -2.10
CA GLY A 119 -31.79 5.20 -1.88
C GLY A 119 -31.27 4.14 -0.92
N TYR A 120 -32.02 3.88 0.15
CA TYR A 120 -31.73 2.81 1.10
C TYR A 120 -31.65 1.45 0.40
N ASN A 121 -32.64 1.07 -0.40
CA ASN A 121 -32.68 -0.24 -1.06
C ASN A 121 -31.54 -0.43 -2.07
N GLN A 122 -31.16 0.63 -2.81
CA GLN A 122 -29.99 0.61 -3.68
C GLN A 122 -28.70 0.37 -2.90
N ARG A 123 -28.54 1.03 -1.74
CA ARG A 123 -27.37 0.84 -0.89
C ARG A 123 -27.39 -0.50 -0.15
N LEU A 124 -28.56 -0.99 0.24
CA LEU A 124 -28.78 -2.26 0.91
C LEU A 124 -28.25 -3.43 0.10
N ALA A 125 -28.47 -3.43 -1.22
CA ALA A 125 -27.95 -4.46 -2.11
C ALA A 125 -26.41 -4.59 -1.98
N GLN A 126 -25.69 -3.46 -2.03
CA GLN A 126 -24.23 -3.43 -1.87
C GLN A 126 -23.78 -3.87 -0.47
N VAL A 127 -24.50 -3.47 0.57
CA VAL A 127 -24.19 -3.88 1.95
C VAL A 127 -24.42 -5.38 2.15
N LYS A 128 -25.48 -5.96 1.55
CA LYS A 128 -25.77 -7.40 1.59
C LYS A 128 -24.79 -8.25 0.79
N GLU A 129 -24.12 -7.69 -0.22
CA GLU A 129 -23.00 -8.35 -0.91
C GLU A 129 -21.71 -8.28 -0.09
N PHE A 130 -21.41 -7.13 0.53
CA PHE A 130 -20.17 -6.91 1.24
C PHE A 130 -20.08 -7.66 2.59
N LEU A 131 -21.11 -7.54 3.43
CA LEU A 131 -21.04 -8.00 4.83
C LEU A 131 -20.79 -9.51 4.97
N PRO A 132 -21.44 -10.42 4.22
CA PRO A 132 -21.18 -11.85 4.36
C PRO A 132 -19.72 -12.23 4.08
N GLU A 133 -19.13 -11.68 3.00
CA GLU A 133 -17.71 -11.93 2.70
C GLU A 133 -16.78 -11.33 3.76
N PHE A 134 -17.14 -10.15 4.30
CA PHE A 134 -16.41 -9.55 5.40
C PHE A 134 -16.45 -10.39 6.68
N TYR A 135 -17.63 -10.91 7.06
CA TYR A 135 -17.77 -11.74 8.27
C TYR A 135 -17.03 -13.07 8.18
N LYS A 136 -16.91 -13.68 6.98
CA LYS A 136 -16.09 -14.89 6.79
C LYS A 136 -14.65 -14.69 7.25
N GLU A 137 -14.10 -13.49 7.03
CA GLU A 137 -12.72 -13.11 7.37
C GLU A 137 -12.61 -12.39 8.73
N TYR A 138 -13.72 -12.16 9.43
CA TYR A 138 -13.75 -11.41 10.67
C TYR A 138 -13.50 -12.30 11.90
N SER A 139 -12.69 -11.81 12.84
CA SER A 139 -12.50 -12.44 14.15
C SER A 139 -12.63 -11.40 15.26
N MET A 140 -13.73 -11.46 16.00
CA MET A 140 -14.00 -10.55 17.12
C MET A 140 -12.87 -10.53 18.17
N PRO A 141 -12.29 -11.67 18.61
CA PRO A 141 -11.17 -11.65 19.56
C PRO A 141 -9.93 -10.91 19.03
N VAL A 142 -9.66 -11.01 17.72
CA VAL A 142 -8.53 -10.32 17.08
C VAL A 142 -8.82 -8.83 17.00
N ASP A 143 -9.97 -8.45 16.45
CA ASP A 143 -10.38 -7.06 16.25
C ASP A 143 -10.46 -6.30 17.58
N LYS A 144 -10.92 -6.95 18.66
CA LYS A 144 -10.94 -6.35 20.00
C LYS A 144 -9.55 -5.96 20.50
N LYS A 145 -8.54 -6.80 20.31
CA LYS A 145 -7.14 -6.47 20.66
C LYS A 145 -6.51 -5.46 19.71
N VAL A 146 -6.93 -5.42 18.45
CA VAL A 146 -6.54 -4.34 17.51
C VAL A 146 -7.14 -3.01 17.96
N PHE A 147 -8.43 -2.98 18.32
CA PHE A 147 -9.11 -1.81 18.85
C PHE A 147 -8.38 -1.25 20.07
N GLU A 148 -8.09 -2.09 21.07
CA GLU A 148 -7.41 -1.70 22.31
C GLU A 148 -6.11 -0.95 22.01
N ALA A 149 -5.22 -1.58 21.22
CA ALA A 149 -3.92 -1.02 20.89
C ALA A 149 -4.02 0.24 20.02
N MET A 150 -4.87 0.21 18.99
CA MET A 150 -4.97 1.31 18.03
C MET A 150 -5.66 2.53 18.62
N MET A 151 -6.71 2.36 19.43
CA MET A 151 -7.37 3.48 20.09
C MET A 151 -6.50 4.10 21.18
N ALA A 152 -5.65 3.32 21.85
CA ALA A 152 -4.65 3.86 22.77
C ALA A 152 -3.67 4.80 22.05
N LEU A 153 -3.16 4.39 20.88
CA LEU A 153 -2.33 5.24 20.03
C LEU A 153 -3.09 6.48 19.54
N TYR A 154 -4.33 6.30 19.08
CA TYR A 154 -5.17 7.40 18.59
C TYR A 154 -5.35 8.49 19.65
N VAL A 155 -5.75 8.14 20.86
CA VAL A 155 -6.01 9.11 21.93
C VAL A 155 -4.72 9.75 22.46
N LYS A 156 -3.62 8.98 22.52
CA LYS A 156 -2.34 9.46 23.04
C LYS A 156 -1.70 10.51 22.13
N ASP A 157 -1.68 10.25 20.83
CA ASP A 157 -0.86 11.03 19.89
C ASP A 157 -1.69 12.09 19.14
N GLN A 158 -3.02 12.03 19.18
CA GLN A 158 -3.87 13.08 18.62
C GLN A 158 -3.96 14.32 19.52
N GLU A 159 -4.09 15.47 18.88
CA GLU A 159 -4.51 16.70 19.54
C GLU A 159 -5.89 16.51 20.19
N LYS A 160 -6.07 17.05 21.40
CA LYS A 160 -7.28 16.82 22.20
C LYS A 160 -8.56 17.19 21.44
N HIS A 161 -8.56 18.25 20.63
CA HIS A 161 -9.75 18.66 19.89
C HIS A 161 -10.10 17.73 18.71
N ASN A 162 -9.16 16.91 18.24
CA ASN A 162 -9.40 15.92 17.18
C ASN A 162 -9.97 14.60 17.71
N VAL A 163 -9.98 14.40 19.02
CA VAL A 163 -10.55 13.20 19.66
C VAL A 163 -12.02 13.45 20.00
N SER A 164 -12.89 12.53 19.58
CA SER A 164 -14.35 12.59 19.80
C SER A 164 -14.71 12.76 21.28
N SER A 165 -15.77 13.53 21.56
CA SER A 165 -16.25 13.73 22.92
C SER A 165 -16.82 12.45 23.52
N GLN A 166 -17.59 11.67 22.73
CA GLN A 166 -18.14 10.39 23.22
C GLN A 166 -17.04 9.40 23.55
N LEU A 167 -15.96 9.34 22.75
CA LEU A 167 -14.81 8.50 23.04
C LEU A 167 -14.13 8.91 24.34
N LYS A 168 -13.92 10.22 24.57
CA LYS A 168 -13.34 10.72 25.82
C LYS A 168 -14.20 10.39 27.04
N GLU A 169 -15.51 10.57 26.92
CA GLU A 169 -16.47 10.25 27.99
C GLU A 169 -16.44 8.76 28.33
N LYS A 170 -16.53 7.88 27.33
CA LYS A 170 -16.43 6.42 27.55
C LYS A 170 -15.07 6.03 28.15
N LEU A 171 -13.97 6.61 27.69
CA LEU A 171 -12.64 6.35 28.25
C LEU A 171 -12.51 6.84 29.70
N MET A 172 -13.13 7.98 30.04
CA MET A 172 -13.15 8.49 31.42
C MET A 172 -13.93 7.56 32.36
N MET A 173 -15.04 6.97 31.91
CA MET A 173 -15.83 6.02 32.71
C MET A 173 -15.06 4.76 33.10
N VAL A 174 -14.06 4.37 32.30
CA VAL A 174 -13.16 3.23 32.57
C VAL A 174 -11.79 3.68 33.06
N ALA A 175 -11.65 4.93 33.53
CA ALA A 175 -10.41 5.48 34.09
C ALA A 175 -9.18 5.38 33.15
N GLY A 176 -9.39 5.50 31.83
CA GLY A 176 -8.30 5.42 30.85
C GLY A 176 -7.89 3.99 30.45
N ASP A 177 -8.61 2.97 30.91
CA ASP A 177 -8.32 1.56 30.65
C ASP A 177 -8.88 1.13 29.28
N PHE A 178 -7.99 0.98 28.29
CA PHE A 178 -8.38 0.61 26.92
C PHE A 178 -8.85 -0.84 26.79
N GLU A 179 -8.41 -1.75 27.68
CA GLU A 179 -8.90 -3.13 27.69
C GLU A 179 -10.37 -3.12 28.09
N LYS A 180 -10.72 -2.47 29.21
CA LYS A 180 -12.11 -2.31 29.65
C LYS A 180 -12.97 -1.51 28.66
N LEU A 181 -12.40 -0.48 28.02
CA LEU A 181 -13.10 0.24 26.96
C LEU A 181 -13.48 -0.70 25.81
N SER A 182 -12.54 -1.55 25.38
CA SER A 182 -12.77 -2.54 24.34
C SER A 182 -13.80 -3.59 24.79
N ASP A 183 -13.76 -4.03 26.05
CA ASP A 183 -14.77 -4.94 26.61
C ASP A 183 -16.17 -4.34 26.48
N ASN A 184 -16.37 -3.13 27.02
CA ASN A 184 -17.67 -2.46 27.01
C ASN A 184 -18.20 -2.25 25.58
N ILE A 185 -17.36 -1.79 24.65
CA ILE A 185 -17.82 -1.49 23.27
C ILE A 185 -18.28 -2.75 22.54
N TYR A 186 -17.59 -3.87 22.73
CA TYR A 186 -17.93 -5.12 22.05
C TYR A 186 -19.10 -5.85 22.75
N GLU A 187 -19.32 -5.63 24.04
CA GLU A 187 -20.47 -6.18 24.78
C GLU A 187 -21.77 -5.37 24.57
N GLU A 188 -21.66 -4.06 24.34
CA GLU A 188 -22.81 -3.16 24.13
C GLU A 188 -23.47 -3.31 22.74
N THR A 189 -22.93 -4.15 21.85
CA THR A 189 -23.40 -4.26 20.47
C THR A 189 -23.40 -5.70 19.97
N ASP A 190 -24.38 -6.02 19.13
CA ASP A 190 -24.51 -7.32 18.45
C ASP A 190 -24.08 -7.27 16.98
N ILE A 191 -23.66 -6.09 16.48
CA ILE A 191 -23.35 -5.92 15.05
C ILE A 191 -22.10 -6.69 14.60
N HIS A 192 -21.29 -7.18 15.54
CA HIS A 192 -20.17 -8.07 15.23
C HIS A 192 -20.63 -9.50 14.88
N SER A 193 -21.92 -9.82 15.07
CA SER A 193 -22.52 -11.10 14.70
C SER A 193 -23.18 -11.04 13.32
N GLU A 194 -22.71 -11.87 12.39
CA GLU A 194 -23.30 -12.00 11.06
C GLU A 194 -24.79 -12.33 11.13
N THR A 195 -25.17 -13.34 11.92
CA THR A 195 -26.56 -13.79 12.03
C THR A 195 -27.49 -12.67 12.48
N VAL A 196 -27.07 -11.90 13.49
CA VAL A 196 -27.88 -10.81 14.03
C VAL A 196 -27.98 -9.66 13.04
N THR A 197 -26.84 -9.20 12.51
CA THR A 197 -26.80 -8.08 11.56
C THR A 197 -27.58 -8.40 10.29
N MET A 198 -27.35 -9.57 9.69
CA MET A 198 -28.06 -9.98 8.46
C MET A 198 -29.55 -10.20 8.71
N GLY A 199 -29.94 -10.70 9.89
CA GLY A 199 -31.34 -10.79 10.29
C GLY A 199 -32.03 -9.43 10.34
N ARG A 200 -31.36 -8.42 10.91
CA ARG A 200 -31.87 -7.03 10.98
C ARG A 200 -31.98 -6.38 9.60
N LEU A 201 -31.06 -6.68 8.67
CA LEU A 201 -31.11 -6.19 7.29
C LEU A 201 -32.29 -6.74 6.46
N ASN A 202 -33.06 -7.69 7.00
CA ASN A 202 -34.31 -8.17 6.38
C ASN A 202 -35.56 -7.47 6.95
N GLN A 203 -35.41 -6.57 7.92
CA GLN A 203 -36.50 -5.74 8.44
C GLN A 203 -36.79 -4.56 7.51
N THR A 204 -37.80 -3.75 7.86
CA THR A 204 -38.14 -2.55 7.07
C THR A 204 -37.00 -1.53 7.10
N ALA A 205 -36.91 -0.68 6.08
CA ALA A 205 -35.92 0.39 6.04
C ALA A 205 -36.01 1.30 7.27
N ALA A 206 -37.22 1.62 7.73
CA ALA A 206 -37.45 2.45 8.90
C ALA A 206 -36.93 1.78 10.20
N ASP A 207 -37.22 0.50 10.41
CA ASP A 207 -36.77 -0.24 11.59
C ASP A 207 -35.23 -0.35 11.62
N MET A 208 -34.63 -0.68 10.48
CA MET A 208 -33.18 -0.80 10.38
C MET A 208 -32.50 0.55 10.58
N VAL A 209 -33.00 1.63 9.98
CA VAL A 209 -32.48 2.99 10.19
C VAL A 209 -32.58 3.40 11.66
N SER A 210 -33.71 3.11 12.32
CA SER A 210 -33.89 3.36 13.74
C SER A 210 -32.89 2.59 14.59
N PHE A 211 -32.69 1.29 14.32
CA PHE A 211 -31.69 0.47 14.97
C PHE A 211 -30.29 1.06 14.82
N ILE A 212 -29.89 1.41 13.60
CA ILE A 212 -28.54 1.94 13.31
C ILE A 212 -28.30 3.26 14.04
N LYS A 213 -29.28 4.18 14.03
CA LYS A 213 -29.17 5.47 14.72
C LYS A 213 -29.05 5.35 16.24
N ASN A 214 -29.64 4.29 16.81
CA ASN A 214 -29.64 4.06 18.25
C ASN A 214 -28.53 3.10 18.71
N ASN A 215 -27.86 2.39 17.80
CA ASN A 215 -26.80 1.46 18.15
C ASN A 215 -25.58 2.22 18.75
N PRO A 216 -25.12 1.86 19.96
CA PRO A 216 -24.09 2.62 20.67
C PRO A 216 -22.75 2.66 19.92
N THR A 217 -22.36 1.56 19.27
CA THR A 217 -21.11 1.47 18.50
C THR A 217 -21.17 2.29 17.22
N VAL A 218 -22.31 2.29 16.51
CA VAL A 218 -22.51 3.15 15.33
C VAL A 218 -22.50 4.63 15.74
N ARG A 219 -23.13 4.98 16.87
CA ARG A 219 -23.09 6.35 17.40
C ARG A 219 -21.68 6.80 17.73
N LEU A 220 -20.87 5.96 18.36
CA LEU A 220 -19.47 6.23 18.64
C LEU A 220 -18.66 6.45 17.35
N TYR A 221 -18.81 5.55 16.37
CA TYR A 221 -18.17 5.70 15.07
C TYR A 221 -18.55 7.02 14.39
N ASN A 222 -19.84 7.37 14.40
CA ASN A 222 -20.34 8.61 13.81
C ASN A 222 -19.82 9.86 14.52
N ASP A 223 -19.67 9.81 15.84
CA ASP A 223 -19.08 10.91 16.62
C ASP A 223 -17.62 11.12 16.23
N ILE A 224 -16.83 10.04 16.17
CA ILE A 224 -15.43 10.06 15.72
C ILE A 224 -15.32 10.61 14.29
N LEU A 225 -16.14 10.09 13.36
CA LEU A 225 -16.17 10.56 11.97
C LEU A 225 -16.52 12.06 11.89
N LYS A 226 -17.55 12.50 12.62
CA LYS A 226 -17.97 13.90 12.64
C LYS A 226 -16.89 14.81 13.23
N THR A 227 -16.23 14.40 14.32
CA THR A 227 -15.11 15.16 14.87
C THR A 227 -14.00 15.32 13.84
N TYR A 228 -13.60 14.23 13.17
CA TYR A 228 -12.60 14.31 12.10
C TYR A 228 -13.02 15.24 10.95
N GLN A 229 -14.26 15.12 10.48
CA GLN A 229 -14.79 15.96 9.39
C GLN A 229 -14.75 17.45 9.73
N VAL A 230 -15.20 17.80 10.94
CA VAL A 230 -15.29 19.20 11.41
C VAL A 230 -13.92 19.78 11.75
N GLN A 231 -13.08 19.03 12.46
CA GLN A 231 -11.83 19.55 13.02
C GLN A 231 -10.65 19.43 12.06
N VAL A 232 -10.70 18.48 11.12
CA VAL A 232 -9.54 18.13 10.29
C VAL A 232 -9.84 18.23 8.81
N GLN A 233 -10.84 17.49 8.33
CA GLN A 233 -11.01 17.24 6.90
C GLN A 233 -11.24 18.53 6.09
N GLY A 234 -12.09 19.44 6.58
CA GLY A 234 -12.39 20.70 5.89
C GLY A 234 -11.13 21.53 5.64
N ARG A 235 -10.38 21.83 6.71
CA ARG A 235 -9.16 22.65 6.60
C ARG A 235 -8.05 21.96 5.82
N LEU A 236 -7.88 20.65 6.02
CA LEU A 236 -6.94 19.85 5.25
C LEU A 236 -7.18 19.98 3.74
N ASN A 237 -8.45 19.85 3.30
CA ASN A 237 -8.80 19.90 1.89
C ASN A 237 -8.49 21.27 1.26
N GLU A 238 -8.77 22.36 1.97
CA GLU A 238 -8.43 23.72 1.53
C GLU A 238 -6.91 23.88 1.33
N ILE A 239 -6.12 23.47 2.33
CA ILE A 239 -4.66 23.57 2.27
C ILE A 239 -4.10 22.69 1.16
N GLN A 240 -4.61 21.46 1.01
CA GLN A 240 -4.18 20.54 -0.05
C GLN A 240 -4.49 21.09 -1.44
N ALA A 241 -5.65 21.72 -1.65
CA ALA A 241 -5.98 22.38 -2.92
C ALA A 241 -4.99 23.50 -3.25
N ARG A 242 -4.60 24.30 -2.25
CA ARG A 242 -3.55 25.32 -2.40
C ARG A 242 -2.20 24.70 -2.74
N ILE A 243 -1.78 23.65 -2.04
CA ILE A 243 -0.54 22.91 -2.34
C ILE A 243 -0.55 22.39 -3.78
N ASN A 244 -1.65 21.78 -4.24
CA ASN A 244 -1.74 21.25 -5.61
C ASN A 244 -1.58 22.37 -6.65
N SER A 245 -2.18 23.53 -6.43
CA SER A 245 -2.01 24.70 -7.32
C SER A 245 -0.56 25.19 -7.33
N LEU A 246 0.07 25.31 -6.15
CA LEU A 246 1.47 25.71 -6.03
C LEU A 246 2.43 24.70 -6.66
N GLN A 247 2.20 23.40 -6.49
CA GLN A 247 3.01 22.35 -7.10
C GLN A 247 2.91 22.36 -8.63
N ARG A 248 1.73 22.63 -9.18
CA ARG A 248 1.55 22.83 -10.63
C ARG A 248 2.42 24.00 -11.12
N SER A 249 2.37 25.15 -10.44
CA SER A 249 3.21 26.29 -10.77
C SER A 249 4.71 25.97 -10.62
N TYR A 250 5.07 25.20 -9.59
CA TYR A 250 6.46 24.80 -9.35
C TYR A 250 6.99 23.86 -10.41
N MET A 251 6.20 22.91 -10.90
CA MET A 251 6.60 22.05 -12.01
C MET A 251 6.83 22.87 -13.29
N GLN A 252 5.93 23.82 -13.60
CA GLN A 252 6.12 24.72 -14.73
C GLN A 252 7.42 25.55 -14.58
N ALA A 253 7.62 26.18 -13.42
CA ALA A 253 8.79 27.00 -13.15
C ALA A 253 10.10 26.19 -13.24
N GLN A 254 10.11 24.94 -12.75
CA GLN A 254 11.27 24.06 -12.87
C GLN A 254 11.65 23.79 -14.34
N MET A 255 10.66 23.56 -15.21
CA MET A 255 10.90 23.36 -16.65
C MET A 255 11.43 24.62 -17.34
N GLU A 256 10.99 25.80 -16.91
CA GLU A 256 11.45 27.09 -17.44
C GLU A 256 12.87 27.44 -16.98
N VAL A 257 13.20 27.18 -15.71
CA VAL A 257 14.46 27.55 -15.05
C VAL A 257 15.59 26.56 -15.33
N PHE A 258 15.27 25.28 -15.46
CA PHE A 258 16.22 24.20 -15.72
C PHE A 258 16.01 23.57 -17.10
N LYS A 259 16.06 24.38 -18.17
CA LYS A 259 15.85 23.92 -19.55
C LYS A 259 16.82 22.81 -19.98
N GLU A 260 17.97 22.71 -19.32
CA GLU A 260 18.96 21.66 -19.56
C GLU A 260 18.55 20.30 -18.99
N LYS A 261 17.61 20.26 -18.05
CA LYS A 261 17.17 19.01 -17.41
C LYS A 261 16.13 18.29 -18.25
N LYS A 262 16.25 16.97 -18.29
CA LYS A 262 15.23 16.09 -18.87
C LYS A 262 14.19 15.79 -17.80
N PHE A 263 13.01 16.38 -17.96
CA PHE A 263 11.84 16.06 -17.14
C PHE A 263 11.03 14.93 -17.79
N TYR A 264 10.50 14.04 -16.96
CA TYR A 264 9.47 13.09 -17.33
C TYR A 264 8.29 13.28 -16.36
N PRO A 265 7.04 13.12 -16.82
CA PRO A 265 5.89 13.31 -15.95
C PRO A 265 5.86 12.26 -14.85
N ASP A 266 5.40 12.64 -13.65
CA ASP A 266 5.11 11.68 -12.59
C ASP A 266 4.13 10.60 -13.07
N ALA A 267 4.23 9.41 -12.48
CA ALA A 267 3.33 8.31 -12.79
C ALA A 267 1.89 8.69 -12.39
N ASN A 268 0.93 8.43 -13.28
CA ASN A 268 -0.49 8.76 -13.08
C ASN A 268 -1.41 7.65 -13.62
N SER A 269 -0.99 6.39 -13.46
CA SER A 269 -1.72 5.20 -13.93
C SER A 269 -1.97 5.18 -15.45
N THR A 270 -1.08 5.81 -16.22
CA THR A 270 -1.04 5.73 -17.69
C THR A 270 0.12 4.86 -18.15
N LEU A 271 0.06 4.38 -19.40
CA LEU A 271 1.15 3.61 -20.01
C LEU A 271 2.43 4.45 -20.05
N ARG A 272 3.54 3.87 -19.60
CA ARG A 272 4.90 4.46 -19.65
C ARG A 272 5.92 3.43 -20.10
N ILE A 273 7.06 3.92 -20.58
CA ILE A 273 8.23 3.10 -20.92
C ILE A 273 9.39 3.56 -20.06
N THR A 274 10.06 2.60 -19.43
CA THR A 274 11.35 2.77 -18.76
C THR A 274 12.33 1.77 -19.34
N TYR A 275 13.63 2.05 -19.26
CA TYR A 275 14.66 1.19 -19.81
C TYR A 275 15.93 1.26 -18.98
N GLY A 276 16.72 0.20 -19.07
CA GLY A 276 17.92 0.02 -18.27
C GLY A 276 18.62 -1.27 -18.66
N ASN A 277 19.64 -1.64 -17.90
CA ASN A 277 20.40 -2.86 -18.10
C ASN A 277 20.24 -3.79 -16.90
N VAL A 278 20.29 -5.10 -17.14
CA VAL A 278 20.46 -6.10 -16.09
C VAL A 278 21.77 -5.80 -15.36
N LYS A 279 21.68 -5.51 -14.06
CA LYS A 279 22.81 -4.96 -13.29
C LYS A 279 22.63 -5.21 -11.79
N GLY A 280 23.67 -5.75 -11.16
CA GLY A 280 23.77 -5.86 -9.71
C GLY A 280 23.89 -4.49 -9.03
N TYR A 281 24.08 -4.48 -7.71
CA TYR A 281 24.31 -3.25 -6.95
C TYR A 281 25.06 -3.50 -5.65
N GLU A 282 25.62 -2.44 -5.09
CA GLU A 282 26.27 -2.46 -3.77
C GLU A 282 25.27 -1.92 -2.74
N ALA A 283 24.82 -2.79 -1.83
CA ALA A 283 23.78 -2.42 -0.85
C ALA A 283 24.34 -1.63 0.33
N ARG A 284 25.58 -1.95 0.71
CA ARG A 284 26.38 -1.35 1.77
C ARG A 284 27.84 -1.78 1.61
N ASP A 285 28.72 -1.23 2.43
CA ASP A 285 30.13 -1.60 2.43
C ASP A 285 30.31 -3.13 2.50
N ALA A 286 31.23 -3.64 1.68
CA ALA A 286 31.53 -5.06 1.45
C ALA A 286 30.34 -5.97 1.02
N VAL A 287 29.13 -5.46 0.81
CA VAL A 287 27.96 -6.26 0.42
C VAL A 287 27.49 -5.89 -0.98
N LYS A 288 27.76 -6.79 -1.92
CA LYS A 288 27.33 -6.68 -3.32
C LYS A 288 26.31 -7.75 -3.64
N PHE A 289 25.21 -7.35 -4.28
CA PHE A 289 24.23 -8.26 -4.84
C PHE A 289 24.45 -8.38 -6.35
N ASP A 290 24.59 -9.63 -6.80
CA ASP A 290 24.61 -9.96 -8.22
C ASP A 290 23.21 -9.86 -8.84
N TYR A 291 23.12 -10.00 -10.16
CA TYR A 291 21.88 -9.71 -10.91
C TYR A 291 20.97 -10.90 -11.18
N TYR A 292 21.40 -12.16 -10.96
CA TYR A 292 20.55 -13.35 -11.08
C TYR A 292 20.45 -14.12 -9.77
N THR A 293 19.27 -14.69 -9.51
CA THR A 293 19.07 -15.77 -8.54
C THR A 293 18.77 -17.08 -9.26
N TYR A 294 18.98 -18.19 -8.56
CA TYR A 294 18.82 -19.54 -9.11
C TYR A 294 18.02 -20.42 -8.15
N LEU A 295 17.52 -21.56 -8.65
CA LEU A 295 16.73 -22.50 -7.86
C LEU A 295 17.52 -23.06 -6.66
N ASP A 296 18.85 -23.14 -6.74
CA ASP A 296 19.70 -23.46 -5.57
C ASP A 296 19.42 -22.52 -4.39
N GLY A 297 19.28 -21.22 -4.65
CA GLY A 297 19.01 -20.22 -3.61
C GLY A 297 17.58 -20.30 -3.03
N VAL A 298 16.65 -20.94 -3.74
CA VAL A 298 15.34 -21.32 -3.17
C VAL A 298 15.53 -22.46 -2.17
N MET A 299 16.36 -23.44 -2.50
CA MET A 299 16.64 -24.58 -1.62
C MET A 299 17.50 -24.21 -0.41
N GLU A 300 18.40 -23.24 -0.53
CA GLU A 300 19.13 -22.65 0.60
C GLU A 300 18.18 -22.01 1.63
N LYS A 301 17.03 -21.50 1.18
CA LYS A 301 16.01 -20.87 2.04
C LYS A 301 14.98 -21.86 2.57
N TYR A 302 14.88 -23.05 1.99
CA TYR A 302 13.84 -24.02 2.29
C TYR A 302 13.79 -24.39 3.78
N LYS A 303 12.60 -24.30 4.38
CA LYS A 303 12.31 -24.76 5.73
C LYS A 303 11.01 -25.55 5.72
N ALA A 304 11.08 -26.84 6.05
CA ALA A 304 9.93 -27.74 5.99
C ALA A 304 8.78 -27.26 6.91
N GLY A 305 7.59 -27.07 6.34
CA GLY A 305 6.40 -26.63 7.08
C GLY A 305 6.43 -25.18 7.57
N ASP A 306 7.44 -24.40 7.18
CA ASP A 306 7.50 -22.97 7.45
C ASP A 306 6.50 -22.22 6.57
N TYR A 307 5.77 -21.27 7.16
CA TYR A 307 4.71 -20.53 6.47
C TYR A 307 5.21 -19.75 5.24
N GLU A 308 6.44 -19.22 5.27
CA GLU A 308 7.00 -18.40 4.20
C GLU A 308 7.99 -19.17 3.32
N PHE A 309 8.67 -20.16 3.90
CA PHE A 309 9.83 -20.80 3.29
C PHE A 309 9.68 -22.31 3.03
N ASP A 310 8.47 -22.88 3.14
CA ASP A 310 8.22 -24.25 2.67
C ASP A 310 8.29 -24.34 1.13
N VAL A 311 8.69 -25.51 0.61
CA VAL A 311 8.85 -25.75 -0.82
C VAL A 311 8.13 -27.04 -1.22
N PRO A 312 7.21 -26.99 -2.20
CA PRO A 312 6.44 -28.16 -2.63
C PRO A 312 7.33 -29.35 -3.01
N GLY A 313 6.89 -30.56 -2.64
CA GLY A 313 7.65 -31.80 -2.85
C GLY A 313 8.10 -32.01 -4.31
N LYS A 314 7.21 -31.75 -5.27
CA LYS A 314 7.52 -31.86 -6.71
C LYS A 314 8.63 -30.91 -7.15
N LEU A 315 8.68 -29.68 -6.64
CA LEU A 315 9.74 -28.73 -6.99
C LEU A 315 11.09 -29.16 -6.42
N ARG A 316 11.10 -29.76 -5.22
CA ARG A 316 12.31 -30.35 -4.61
C ARG A 316 12.82 -31.57 -5.41
N GLU A 317 11.92 -32.38 -5.96
CA GLU A 317 12.30 -33.51 -6.82
C GLU A 317 12.92 -33.03 -8.15
N LEU A 318 12.28 -32.08 -8.83
CA LEU A 318 12.82 -31.48 -10.05
C LEU A 318 14.21 -30.87 -9.82
N TYR A 319 14.39 -30.19 -8.68
CA TYR A 319 15.69 -29.67 -8.24
C TYR A 319 16.74 -30.78 -8.07
N LYS A 320 16.43 -31.81 -7.27
CA LYS A 320 17.34 -32.93 -6.98
C LYS A 320 17.79 -33.64 -8.25
N ASN A 321 16.86 -33.85 -9.19
CA ASN A 321 17.12 -34.54 -10.46
C ASN A 321 17.73 -33.61 -11.53
N LYS A 322 17.82 -32.30 -11.26
CA LYS A 322 18.21 -31.26 -12.23
C LYS A 322 17.40 -31.33 -13.53
N ASP A 323 16.12 -31.71 -13.45
CA ASP A 323 15.24 -31.86 -14.62
C ASP A 323 14.73 -30.48 -15.08
N TYR A 324 15.65 -29.65 -15.56
CA TYR A 324 15.38 -28.26 -15.98
C TYR A 324 15.08 -28.13 -17.48
N GLY A 325 15.37 -29.17 -18.27
CA GLY A 325 15.20 -29.15 -19.72
C GLY A 325 15.86 -27.95 -20.41
N GLN A 326 15.16 -27.34 -21.35
CA GLN A 326 15.62 -26.19 -22.13
C GLN A 326 15.71 -24.87 -21.34
N TYR A 327 15.24 -24.84 -20.08
CA TYR A 327 15.14 -23.63 -19.28
C TYR A 327 16.42 -23.32 -18.48
N ALA A 328 17.36 -24.28 -18.43
CA ALA A 328 18.61 -24.12 -17.72
C ALA A 328 19.59 -23.17 -18.42
N ALA A 329 20.38 -22.46 -17.63
CA ALA A 329 21.55 -21.72 -18.06
C ALA A 329 22.79 -22.28 -17.36
N LYS A 330 23.72 -22.85 -18.13
CA LYS A 330 24.96 -23.46 -17.61
C LYS A 330 24.70 -24.46 -16.47
N GLY A 331 23.66 -25.30 -16.61
CA GLY A 331 23.30 -26.33 -15.63
C GLY A 331 22.57 -25.83 -14.37
N LYS A 332 22.24 -24.54 -14.30
CA LYS A 332 21.45 -23.93 -13.23
C LYS A 332 20.11 -23.43 -13.77
N LEU A 333 19.05 -23.46 -12.96
CA LEU A 333 17.76 -22.86 -13.33
C LEU A 333 17.68 -21.43 -12.78
N PRO A 334 17.69 -20.39 -13.63
CA PRO A 334 17.47 -19.00 -13.20
C PRO A 334 16.07 -18.84 -12.64
N VAL A 335 15.90 -18.00 -11.61
CA VAL A 335 14.61 -17.77 -10.94
C VAL A 335 14.16 -16.32 -11.11
N CYS A 336 14.93 -15.37 -10.56
CA CYS A 336 14.67 -13.94 -10.71
C CYS A 336 15.93 -13.22 -11.17
N PHE A 337 15.75 -11.99 -11.65
CA PHE A 337 16.84 -11.07 -11.92
C PHE A 337 16.46 -9.63 -11.62
N ILE A 338 17.48 -8.78 -11.50
CA ILE A 338 17.32 -7.34 -11.24
C ILE A 338 17.92 -6.48 -12.35
N ALA A 339 17.33 -5.31 -12.58
CA ALA A 339 17.81 -4.35 -13.56
C ALA A 339 17.61 -2.91 -13.09
N ALA A 340 18.32 -1.99 -13.74
CA ALA A 340 18.28 -0.55 -13.46
C ALA A 340 17.12 0.16 -14.18
N ASN A 341 15.92 -0.43 -14.16
CA ASN A 341 14.71 0.23 -14.66
C ASN A 341 14.00 0.96 -13.51
N HIS A 342 13.46 2.14 -13.79
CA HIS A 342 12.70 2.92 -12.78
C HIS A 342 11.23 2.49 -12.80
N THR A 343 10.81 1.79 -11.75
CA THR A 343 9.44 1.26 -11.57
C THR A 343 8.82 1.75 -10.27
N THR A 344 7.51 1.61 -10.12
CA THR A 344 6.75 1.87 -8.89
C THR A 344 5.49 0.97 -8.81
N GLY A 345 4.62 1.20 -7.83
CA GLY A 345 3.31 0.55 -7.75
C GLY A 345 2.51 0.74 -9.04
N GLY A 346 1.90 -0.32 -9.53
CA GLY A 346 1.27 -0.37 -10.86
C GLY A 346 2.15 -1.00 -11.96
N ASN A 347 3.46 -1.18 -11.73
CA ASN A 347 4.32 -1.94 -12.64
C ASN A 347 4.34 -3.46 -12.40
N SER A 348 3.62 -3.98 -11.39
CA SER A 348 3.49 -5.43 -11.19
C SER A 348 2.85 -6.08 -12.42
N GLY A 349 3.47 -7.14 -12.94
CA GLY A 349 3.06 -7.80 -14.18
C GLY A 349 3.60 -7.17 -15.46
N SER A 350 4.36 -6.06 -15.39
CA SER A 350 4.92 -5.42 -16.59
C SER A 350 5.92 -6.34 -17.32
N PRO A 351 5.84 -6.45 -18.66
CA PRO A 351 6.79 -7.24 -19.44
C PRO A 351 8.15 -6.53 -19.51
N ALA A 352 9.22 -7.27 -19.22
CA ALA A 352 10.59 -6.85 -19.50
C ALA A 352 11.02 -7.42 -20.85
N LEU A 353 11.36 -6.54 -21.78
CA LEU A 353 11.72 -6.91 -23.15
C LEU A 353 13.23 -6.76 -23.38
N ASP A 354 13.81 -7.67 -24.18
CA ASP A 354 15.18 -7.51 -24.67
C ASP A 354 15.27 -6.46 -25.79
N ALA A 355 16.49 -6.24 -26.30
CA ALA A 355 16.75 -5.28 -27.37
C ALA A 355 16.01 -5.57 -28.70
N ASN A 356 15.42 -6.76 -28.86
CA ASN A 356 14.64 -7.16 -30.03
C ASN A 356 13.13 -7.23 -29.74
N GLY A 357 12.68 -6.81 -28.54
CA GLY A 357 11.29 -6.86 -28.15
C GLY A 357 10.80 -8.23 -27.65
N ASN A 358 11.70 -9.18 -27.37
CA ASN A 358 11.32 -10.49 -26.83
C ASN A 358 11.15 -10.42 -25.31
N LEU A 359 10.13 -11.10 -24.79
CA LEU A 359 9.89 -11.19 -23.35
C LEU A 359 11.00 -11.99 -22.65
N ILE A 360 11.68 -11.37 -21.69
CA ILE A 360 12.76 -11.98 -20.89
C ILE A 360 12.44 -12.07 -19.40
N GLY A 361 11.44 -11.33 -18.92
CA GLY A 361 10.98 -11.42 -17.54
C GLY A 361 9.69 -10.67 -17.28
N ILE A 362 9.14 -10.88 -16.10
CA ILE A 362 7.93 -10.22 -15.62
C ILE A 362 8.26 -9.47 -14.33
N ASN A 363 8.08 -8.15 -14.34
CA ASN A 363 8.32 -7.31 -13.18
C ASN A 363 7.33 -7.62 -12.06
N PHE A 364 7.79 -7.71 -10.82
CA PHE A 364 6.89 -7.91 -9.68
C PHE A 364 7.21 -7.03 -8.46
N ASP A 365 8.44 -6.53 -8.31
CA ASP A 365 8.83 -5.79 -7.10
C ASP A 365 10.03 -4.84 -7.30
N ARG A 366 10.48 -4.18 -6.24
CA ARG A 366 11.68 -3.36 -6.14
C ARG A 366 12.57 -3.83 -4.98
N VAL A 367 13.87 -3.63 -5.12
CA VAL A 367 14.80 -3.92 -4.00
C VAL A 367 14.61 -2.94 -2.85
N TRP A 368 14.95 -3.38 -1.63
CA TRP A 368 14.77 -2.62 -0.39
C TRP A 368 15.40 -1.22 -0.43
N GLU A 369 16.64 -1.10 -0.89
CA GLU A 369 17.32 0.20 -1.01
C GLU A 369 16.66 1.14 -2.03
N GLY A 370 15.83 0.60 -2.93
CA GLY A 370 15.17 1.34 -4.00
C GLY A 370 13.73 1.75 -3.72
N THR A 371 13.15 1.41 -2.56
CA THR A 371 11.72 1.72 -2.29
C THR A 371 11.42 3.22 -2.25
N MET A 372 12.45 4.04 -2.02
CA MET A 372 12.41 5.51 -2.07
C MET A 372 12.29 6.10 -3.48
N SER A 373 12.32 5.28 -4.54
CA SER A 373 12.37 5.73 -5.94
C SER A 373 11.15 6.54 -6.38
N ASP A 374 10.07 6.55 -5.59
CA ASP A 374 8.88 7.38 -5.82
C ASP A 374 9.18 8.86 -5.54
N ILE A 375 10.15 9.14 -4.66
CA ILE A 375 10.53 10.50 -4.21
C ILE A 375 11.92 10.89 -4.69
N ASN A 376 12.89 9.96 -4.64
CA ASN A 376 14.27 10.21 -5.07
C ASN A 376 14.85 8.95 -5.71
N TYR A 377 15.08 9.00 -7.03
CA TYR A 377 15.70 7.91 -7.77
C TYR A 377 17.22 8.00 -7.70
N ASP A 378 17.88 6.92 -7.26
CA ASP A 378 19.33 6.79 -7.25
C ASP A 378 19.76 5.59 -8.11
N PRO A 379 20.38 5.82 -9.29
CA PRO A 379 20.73 4.74 -10.23
C PRO A 379 21.77 3.76 -9.68
N SER A 380 22.48 4.10 -8.60
CA SER A 380 23.46 3.20 -7.99
C SER A 380 22.79 2.03 -7.26
N ILE A 381 21.64 2.28 -6.62
CA ILE A 381 20.95 1.33 -5.72
C ILE A 381 19.53 0.96 -6.15
N CYS A 382 18.82 1.79 -6.92
CA CYS A 382 17.46 1.48 -7.35
C CYS A 382 17.46 0.36 -8.39
N ARG A 383 16.76 -0.74 -8.09
CA ARG A 383 16.58 -1.88 -8.98
C ARG A 383 15.14 -2.40 -8.93
N ASN A 384 14.61 -2.75 -10.09
CA ASN A 384 13.37 -3.51 -10.20
C ASN A 384 13.68 -5.01 -10.18
N ILE A 385 12.77 -5.83 -9.64
CA ILE A 385 12.90 -7.29 -9.53
C ILE A 385 11.91 -7.95 -10.50
N MET A 386 12.43 -8.87 -11.30
CA MET A 386 11.66 -9.60 -12.31
C MET A 386 11.83 -11.10 -12.12
N VAL A 387 10.75 -11.85 -12.34
CA VAL A 387 10.83 -13.31 -12.53
C VAL A 387 11.40 -13.56 -13.92
N ASP A 388 12.39 -14.45 -14.02
CA ASP A 388 12.96 -14.88 -15.28
C ASP A 388 11.92 -15.66 -16.10
N ILE A 389 11.76 -15.33 -17.38
CA ILE A 389 10.77 -16.02 -18.22
C ILE A 389 11.04 -17.53 -18.30
N ARG A 390 12.30 -17.96 -18.20
CA ARG A 390 12.67 -19.38 -18.16
C ARG A 390 12.13 -20.09 -16.92
N TYR A 391 12.09 -19.40 -15.78
CA TYR A 391 11.50 -19.97 -14.56
C TYR A 391 9.99 -20.14 -14.70
N ILE A 392 9.30 -19.13 -15.25
CA ILE A 392 7.86 -19.19 -15.51
C ILE A 392 7.54 -20.38 -16.43
N LEU A 393 8.25 -20.50 -17.55
CA LEU A 393 8.07 -21.59 -18.50
C LEU A 393 8.41 -22.96 -17.87
N PHE A 394 9.46 -23.04 -17.04
CA PHE A 394 9.79 -24.25 -16.29
C PHE A 394 8.66 -24.66 -15.32
N ILE A 395 8.04 -23.71 -14.61
CA ILE A 395 6.93 -24.01 -13.71
C ILE A 395 5.72 -24.49 -14.50
N ILE A 396 5.40 -23.87 -15.64
CA ILE A 396 4.28 -24.29 -16.51
C ILE A 396 4.54 -25.70 -17.09
N ASP A 397 5.74 -25.95 -17.59
CA ASP A 397 6.11 -27.21 -18.25
C ASP A 397 6.38 -28.33 -17.23
N LYS A 398 7.49 -28.23 -16.50
CA LYS A 398 8.01 -29.31 -15.64
C LYS A 398 7.22 -29.48 -14.36
N TYR A 399 6.84 -28.37 -13.71
CA TYR A 399 6.10 -28.44 -12.45
C TYR A 399 4.60 -28.69 -12.66
N ALA A 400 3.93 -28.01 -13.59
CA ALA A 400 2.49 -28.17 -13.79
C ALA A 400 2.12 -29.19 -14.88
N GLY A 401 3.02 -29.53 -15.81
CA GLY A 401 2.70 -30.41 -16.94
C GLY A 401 1.80 -29.75 -17.99
N ALA A 402 1.66 -28.42 -17.97
CA ALA A 402 0.70 -27.67 -18.78
C ALA A 402 1.28 -27.32 -20.17
N THR A 403 1.77 -28.33 -20.89
CA THR A 403 2.48 -28.18 -22.18
C THR A 403 1.66 -27.49 -23.27
N ARG A 404 0.33 -27.56 -23.22
CA ARG A 404 -0.56 -26.81 -24.12
C ARG A 404 -0.26 -25.31 -24.10
N LEU A 405 0.00 -24.73 -22.94
CA LEU A 405 0.31 -23.30 -22.79
C LEU A 405 1.68 -22.96 -23.38
N ILE A 406 2.64 -23.88 -23.31
CA ILE A 406 3.95 -23.72 -23.94
C ILE A 406 3.81 -23.72 -25.47
N ASN A 407 3.00 -24.62 -26.02
CA ASN A 407 2.77 -24.76 -27.45
C ASN A 407 2.00 -23.57 -28.06
N GLU A 408 1.24 -22.84 -27.25
CA GLU A 408 0.55 -21.62 -27.66
C GLU A 408 1.51 -20.42 -27.85
N MET A 409 2.69 -20.48 -27.22
CA MET A 409 3.68 -19.40 -27.26
C MET A 409 4.70 -19.60 -28.39
N LYS A 410 5.16 -18.48 -28.98
CA LYS A 410 6.30 -18.48 -29.89
C LYS A 410 7.60 -18.34 -29.11
N LEU A 411 8.24 -19.47 -28.80
CA LEU A 411 9.55 -19.47 -28.16
C LEU A 411 10.64 -19.10 -29.18
N VAL A 412 11.46 -18.11 -28.84
CA VAL A 412 12.58 -17.65 -29.67
C VAL A 412 13.90 -17.86 -28.93
N PRO A 413 14.95 -18.35 -29.61
CA PRO A 413 16.27 -18.49 -29.00
C PRO A 413 16.87 -17.11 -28.75
N ALA A 414 17.61 -16.95 -27.65
CA ALA A 414 18.42 -15.76 -27.42
C ALA A 414 19.45 -15.62 -28.56
N LYS A 415 19.34 -14.58 -29.39
CA LYS A 415 20.34 -14.31 -30.42
C LYS A 415 21.70 -14.08 -29.75
N LYS A 416 22.70 -14.90 -30.09
CA LYS A 416 24.09 -14.63 -29.71
C LYS A 416 24.50 -13.31 -30.37
N LYS A 417 25.04 -12.35 -29.60
CA LYS A 417 25.67 -11.16 -30.18
C LYS A 417 26.74 -11.63 -31.19
N GLY A 418 26.54 -11.32 -32.48
CA GLY A 418 27.47 -11.66 -33.56
C GLY A 418 27.04 -12.78 -34.52
N ALA A 419 25.74 -13.09 -34.62
CA ALA A 419 25.18 -13.91 -35.71
C ALA A 419 24.22 -13.09 -36.57
#